data_AF-A0A943JRU3-F1
#
_entry.id   AF-A0A943JRU3-F1
#
_cell.length_a   1.000
_cell.length_b   1.000
_cell.length_c   1.000
_cell.angle_alpha   90.00
_cell.angle_beta   90.00
_cell.angle_gamma   90.00
#
_symmetry.space_group_name_H-M   'P 1'
#
loop_
_entity.id
_entity.type
_entity.pdbx_description
1 polymer ?
#
loop_
_entity_poly.entity_id
_entity_poly.type
_entity_poly.pdbx_seq_one_letter_code
_entity_poly.pdbx_strand_id
1 'polypeptide(L)'
;MSRILFEKFDKFIENGEYNKIVEKIKTLSANKRDYEVETYLARALNGQGKYQEAIDVLLSVEEQGKNDSLWHYRMGHNYYYLDDKEKALEYFKNSYLLAPNDIWTLFFLRKLNMKFDIYEDKKTFDTLKVEDFFDTEDSYETLFSIFNRDKVALSIISEDELVLDERLEEIKENLKWLEENREKLEDKLLENGIISLAEKWASSGIPVDEEGKKCYLVEDNEKVYLPLEKEKFLKSLYPETVNVVFDEDKISMEVYFYCYPDYFAGHCIMVEIDSDKNICCSDLAE
;
A
#
# COMPACT_ATOMS: atom_id res chain seq x y z
N MET A 1 20.29 -22.62 20.65
CA MET A 1 21.53 -21.83 20.42
C MET A 1 21.64 -20.71 21.49
N SER A 2 22.70 -19.87 21.58
CA SER A 2 22.74 -18.82 22.64
C SER A 2 21.95 -17.58 22.23
N ARG A 3 21.18 -16.99 23.15
CA ARG A 3 20.41 -15.74 22.98
C ARG A 3 21.25 -14.59 22.36
N ILE A 4 22.53 -14.53 22.73
CA ILE A 4 23.51 -13.57 22.20
C ILE A 4 23.69 -13.67 20.68
N LEU A 5 23.55 -14.86 20.10
CA LEU A 5 23.68 -15.04 18.65
C LEU A 5 22.51 -14.44 17.89
N PHE A 6 21.28 -14.65 18.38
CA PHE A 6 20.08 -14.13 17.72
C PHE A 6 19.99 -12.61 17.84
N GLU A 7 20.33 -12.04 18.99
CA GLU A 7 20.48 -10.58 19.15
C GLU A 7 21.49 -9.98 18.16
N LYS A 8 22.53 -10.75 17.79
CA LYS A 8 23.50 -10.35 16.78
C LYS A 8 22.94 -10.47 15.36
N PHE A 9 22.13 -11.49 15.08
CA PHE A 9 21.45 -11.63 13.80
C PHE A 9 20.41 -10.52 13.60
N ASP A 10 19.67 -10.13 14.63
CA ASP A 10 18.73 -9.01 14.56
C ASP A 10 19.44 -7.72 14.17
N LYS A 11 20.56 -7.39 14.82
CA LYS A 11 21.39 -6.23 14.45
C LYS A 11 21.93 -6.31 13.02
N PHE A 12 22.24 -7.51 12.53
CA PHE A 12 22.67 -7.66 11.14
C PHE A 12 21.52 -7.42 10.17
N ILE A 13 20.30 -7.86 10.50
CA ILE A 13 19.12 -7.57 9.69
C ILE A 13 18.81 -6.07 9.66
N GLU A 14 18.81 -5.41 10.82
CA GLU A 14 18.58 -3.96 10.93
C GLU A 14 19.54 -3.15 10.07
N ASN A 15 20.81 -3.59 9.96
CA ASN A 15 21.83 -2.95 9.14
C ASN A 15 21.89 -3.46 7.68
N GLY A 16 20.98 -4.35 7.26
CA GLY A 16 20.99 -4.96 5.91
C GLY A 16 22.19 -5.90 5.64
N GLU A 17 22.89 -6.34 6.68
CA GLU A 17 24.11 -7.17 6.62
C GLU A 17 23.80 -8.67 6.49
N TYR A 18 22.88 -9.03 5.60
CA TYR A 18 22.36 -10.39 5.44
C TYR A 18 23.44 -11.45 5.18
N ASN A 19 24.49 -11.08 4.43
CA ASN A 19 25.63 -11.98 4.13
C ASN A 19 26.29 -12.51 5.41
N LYS A 20 26.41 -11.70 6.47
CA LYS A 20 27.05 -12.12 7.72
C LYS A 20 26.25 -13.21 8.43
N ILE A 21 24.92 -13.18 8.33
CA ILE A 21 24.04 -14.21 8.88
C ILE A 21 24.21 -15.51 8.11
N VAL A 22 24.14 -15.44 6.77
CA VAL A 22 24.29 -16.60 5.88
C VAL A 22 25.63 -17.28 6.10
N GLU A 23 26.73 -16.52 6.10
CA GLU A 23 28.08 -17.06 6.35
C GLU A 23 28.17 -17.71 7.73
N LYS A 24 27.63 -17.06 8.77
CA LYS A 24 27.67 -17.60 10.13
C LYS A 24 26.92 -18.92 10.22
N ILE A 25 25.72 -19.00 9.66
CA ILE A 25 24.89 -20.21 9.70
C ILE A 25 25.51 -21.34 8.88
N LYS A 26 26.17 -21.04 7.74
CA LYS A 26 26.90 -22.05 6.95
C LYS A 26 28.07 -22.70 7.70
N THR A 27 28.62 -22.07 8.74
CA THR A 27 29.64 -22.68 9.61
C THR A 27 29.07 -23.67 10.63
N LEU A 28 27.74 -23.70 10.81
CA LEU A 28 27.07 -24.61 11.73
C LEU A 28 26.89 -25.98 11.08
N SER A 29 27.12 -27.03 11.86
CA SER A 29 26.76 -28.39 11.48
C SER A 29 25.23 -28.55 11.43
N ALA A 30 24.73 -29.45 10.58
CA ALA A 30 23.28 -29.66 10.38
C ALA A 30 22.52 -29.91 11.69
N ASN A 31 23.09 -30.67 12.61
CA ASN A 31 22.49 -30.94 13.93
C ASN A 31 22.38 -29.73 14.87
N LYS A 32 22.93 -28.57 14.49
CA LYS A 32 22.84 -27.31 15.23
C LYS A 32 21.89 -26.31 14.56
N ARG A 33 21.32 -26.62 13.40
CA ARG A 33 20.37 -25.76 12.70
C ARG A 33 18.96 -26.18 13.09
N ASP A 34 18.48 -25.62 14.19
CA ASP A 34 17.11 -25.76 14.63
C ASP A 34 16.18 -24.81 13.87
N TYR A 35 14.88 -24.89 14.12
CA TYR A 35 13.85 -24.08 13.45
C TYR A 35 14.16 -22.58 13.45
N GLU A 36 14.63 -22.05 14.60
CA GLU A 36 14.93 -20.64 14.76
C GLU A 36 16.12 -20.23 13.89
N VAL A 37 17.19 -21.04 13.87
CA VAL A 37 18.34 -20.81 12.99
C VAL A 37 17.94 -20.84 11.51
N GLU A 38 17.10 -21.80 11.10
CA GLU A 38 16.63 -21.89 9.72
C GLU A 38 15.75 -20.69 9.33
N THR A 39 14.93 -20.19 10.26
CA THR A 39 14.11 -18.99 10.05
C THR A 39 14.97 -17.74 9.86
N TYR A 40 16.06 -17.59 10.63
CA TYR A 40 17.02 -16.50 10.42
C TYR A 40 17.75 -16.62 9.08
N LEU A 41 18.09 -17.83 8.65
CA LEU A 41 18.70 -18.05 7.34
C LEU A 41 17.74 -17.66 6.21
N ALA A 42 16.49 -18.11 6.27
CA ALA A 42 15.46 -17.74 5.31
C ALA A 42 15.28 -16.22 5.24
N ARG A 43 15.15 -15.55 6.40
CA ARG A 43 15.06 -14.08 6.49
C ARG A 43 16.25 -13.37 5.86
N ALA A 44 17.47 -13.89 6.03
CA ALA A 44 18.65 -13.31 5.42
C ALA A 44 18.66 -13.52 3.89
N LEU A 45 18.28 -14.71 3.41
CA LEU A 45 18.18 -15.00 1.97
C LEU A 45 17.09 -14.15 1.29
N ASN A 46 15.96 -13.94 1.96
CA ASN A 46 14.92 -12.98 1.58
C ASN A 46 15.51 -11.59 1.34
N GLY A 47 16.26 -11.06 2.31
CA GLY A 47 16.91 -9.74 2.21
C GLY A 47 17.96 -9.63 1.10
N GLN A 48 18.46 -10.76 0.60
CA GLN A 48 19.36 -10.82 -0.57
C GLN A 48 18.63 -10.95 -1.90
N GLY A 49 17.30 -11.03 -1.90
CA GLY A 49 16.51 -11.34 -3.11
C GLY A 49 16.63 -12.79 -3.58
N LYS A 50 17.16 -13.70 -2.75
CA LYS A 50 17.33 -15.13 -3.08
C LYS A 50 16.10 -15.93 -2.70
N TYR A 51 14.98 -15.59 -3.33
CA TYR A 51 13.68 -16.04 -2.87
C TYR A 51 13.48 -17.56 -2.95
N GLN A 52 13.98 -18.20 -4.01
CA GLN A 52 13.90 -19.66 -4.14
C GLN A 52 14.72 -20.38 -3.06
N GLU A 53 15.94 -19.93 -2.78
CA GLU A 53 16.78 -20.52 -1.73
C GLU A 53 16.12 -20.35 -0.34
N ALA A 54 15.46 -19.21 -0.10
CA ALA A 54 14.74 -18.98 1.14
C ALA A 54 13.54 -19.93 1.30
N ILE A 55 12.78 -20.18 0.22
CA ILE A 55 11.69 -21.17 0.20
C ILE A 55 12.22 -22.57 0.52
N ASP A 56 13.32 -22.99 -0.12
CA ASP A 56 13.89 -24.33 0.10
C ASP A 56 14.30 -24.52 1.57
N VAL A 57 14.82 -23.47 2.22
CA VAL A 57 15.14 -23.46 3.65
C VAL A 57 13.86 -23.56 4.51
N LEU A 58 12.84 -22.76 4.20
CA LEU A 58 11.59 -22.77 4.97
C LEU A 58 10.86 -24.11 4.88
N LEU A 59 10.84 -24.74 3.70
CA LEU A 59 10.27 -26.08 3.49
C LEU A 59 11.01 -27.17 4.29
N SER A 60 12.32 -27.00 4.54
CA SER A 60 13.08 -27.96 5.35
C SER A 60 12.64 -28.01 6.82
N VAL A 61 11.88 -27.01 7.27
CA VAL A 61 11.34 -26.88 8.63
C VAL A 61 9.83 -26.65 8.66
N GLU A 62 9.12 -27.12 7.62
CA GLU A 62 7.67 -26.94 7.45
C GLU A 62 6.85 -27.47 8.64
N GLU A 63 7.21 -28.63 9.19
CA GLU A 63 6.47 -29.24 10.30
C GLU A 63 6.44 -28.35 11.55
N GLN A 64 7.52 -27.60 11.80
CA GLN A 64 7.60 -26.61 12.87
C GLN A 64 6.93 -25.29 12.46
N GLY A 65 7.09 -24.89 11.19
CA GLY A 65 6.64 -23.60 10.67
C GLY A 65 5.14 -23.48 10.39
N LYS A 66 4.42 -24.59 10.16
CA LYS A 66 3.01 -24.56 9.76
C LYS A 66 2.05 -23.86 10.75
N ASN A 67 2.45 -23.72 12.01
CA ASN A 67 1.69 -23.02 13.06
C ASN A 67 2.32 -21.66 13.44
N ASP A 68 3.29 -21.16 12.67
CA ASP A 68 3.96 -19.88 12.89
C ASP A 68 3.55 -18.90 11.77
N SER A 69 2.94 -17.78 12.16
CA SER A 69 2.52 -16.75 11.22
C SER A 69 3.70 -16.16 10.44
N LEU A 70 4.86 -15.97 11.07
CA LEU A 70 6.04 -15.39 10.42
C LEU A 70 6.63 -16.33 9.37
N TRP A 71 6.52 -17.65 9.56
CA TRP A 71 6.94 -18.62 8.56
C TRP A 71 6.05 -18.52 7.31
N HIS A 72 4.72 -18.47 7.50
CA HIS A 72 3.76 -18.27 6.42
C HIS A 72 3.96 -16.93 5.71
N TYR A 73 4.13 -15.83 6.46
CA TYR A 73 4.46 -14.52 5.88
C TYR A 73 5.71 -14.59 4.99
N ARG A 74 6.79 -15.25 5.44
CA ARG A 74 8.02 -15.39 4.66
C ARG A 74 7.82 -16.23 3.40
N MET A 75 7.06 -17.32 3.49
CA MET A 75 6.70 -18.11 2.31
C MET A 75 5.93 -17.26 1.30
N GLY A 76 4.91 -16.52 1.77
CA GLY A 76 4.12 -15.61 0.95
C GLY A 76 4.96 -14.54 0.27
N HIS A 77 5.85 -13.89 1.02
CA HIS A 77 6.77 -12.87 0.51
C HIS A 77 7.69 -13.42 -0.58
N ASN A 78 8.30 -14.59 -0.35
CA ASN A 78 9.17 -15.20 -1.36
C ASN A 78 8.42 -15.51 -2.66
N TYR A 79 7.25 -16.15 -2.58
CA TYR A 79 6.44 -16.42 -3.76
C TYR A 79 5.96 -15.15 -4.46
N TYR A 80 5.62 -14.11 -3.69
CA TYR A 80 5.22 -12.81 -4.25
C TYR A 80 6.30 -12.23 -5.16
N TYR A 81 7.56 -12.23 -4.74
CA TYR A 81 8.65 -11.67 -5.53
C TYR A 81 9.18 -12.62 -6.63
N LEU A 82 8.80 -13.90 -6.60
CA LEU A 82 8.96 -14.83 -7.72
C LEU A 82 7.81 -14.75 -8.74
N ASP A 83 6.84 -13.86 -8.53
CA ASP A 83 5.61 -13.70 -9.33
C ASP A 83 4.68 -14.94 -9.33
N ASP A 84 4.86 -15.88 -8.39
CA ASP A 84 3.91 -16.98 -8.10
C ASP A 84 2.84 -16.45 -7.14
N LYS A 85 1.94 -15.63 -7.69
CA LYS A 85 0.99 -14.85 -6.89
C LYS A 85 -0.07 -15.73 -6.23
N GLU A 86 -0.47 -16.86 -6.82
CA GLU A 86 -1.48 -17.74 -6.21
C GLU A 86 -0.95 -18.35 -4.92
N LYS A 87 0.28 -18.88 -4.93
CA LYS A 87 0.91 -19.39 -3.70
C LYS A 87 1.17 -18.29 -2.70
N ALA A 88 1.61 -17.11 -3.16
CA ALA A 88 1.80 -15.98 -2.27
C ALA A 88 0.52 -15.70 -1.46
N LEU A 89 -0.63 -15.67 -2.16
CA LEU A 89 -1.93 -15.44 -1.55
C LEU A 89 -2.30 -16.53 -0.53
N GLU A 90 -2.09 -17.81 -0.87
CA GLU A 90 -2.35 -18.93 0.05
C GLU A 90 -1.57 -18.77 1.36
N TYR A 91 -0.26 -18.52 1.27
CA TYR A 91 0.58 -18.36 2.45
C TYR A 91 0.24 -17.10 3.25
N PHE A 92 -0.06 -15.97 2.60
CA PHE A 92 -0.49 -14.79 3.33
C PHE A 92 -1.84 -14.98 4.02
N LYS A 93 -2.79 -15.73 3.44
CA LYS A 93 -4.04 -16.09 4.11
C LYS A 93 -3.78 -16.93 5.37
N ASN A 94 -2.87 -17.90 5.30
CA ASN A 94 -2.48 -18.69 6.47
C ASN A 94 -1.77 -17.84 7.54
N SER A 95 -0.91 -16.90 7.13
CA SER A 95 -0.31 -15.92 8.04
C SER A 95 -1.37 -15.11 8.77
N TYR A 96 -2.36 -14.58 8.04
CA TYR A 96 -3.47 -13.80 8.58
C TYR A 96 -4.33 -14.61 9.56
N LEU A 97 -4.63 -15.88 9.26
CA LEU A 97 -5.38 -16.74 10.18
C LEU A 97 -4.69 -16.92 11.54
N LEU A 98 -3.35 -16.88 11.57
CA LEU A 98 -2.54 -17.06 12.78
C LEU A 98 -2.21 -15.73 13.47
N ALA A 99 -2.14 -14.63 12.72
CA ALA A 99 -1.87 -13.28 13.21
C ALA A 99 -2.62 -12.24 12.35
N PRO A 100 -3.90 -11.99 12.64
CA PRO A 100 -4.76 -11.16 11.77
C PRO A 100 -4.34 -9.69 11.70
N ASN A 101 -3.60 -9.20 12.70
CA ASN A 101 -3.20 -7.80 12.81
C ASN A 101 -1.78 -7.53 12.29
N ASP A 102 -1.13 -8.51 11.63
CA ASP A 102 0.18 -8.30 11.02
C ASP A 102 0.08 -7.37 9.80
N ILE A 103 0.52 -6.13 9.97
CA ILE A 103 0.43 -5.05 8.97
C ILE A 103 1.05 -5.46 7.63
N TRP A 104 2.17 -6.20 7.64
CA TRP A 104 2.84 -6.62 6.41
C TRP A 104 2.03 -7.69 5.66
N THR A 105 1.46 -8.66 6.37
CA THR A 105 0.55 -9.64 5.78
C THR A 105 -0.67 -8.96 5.17
N LEU A 106 -1.30 -8.02 5.88
CA LEU A 106 -2.44 -7.24 5.38
C LEU A 106 -2.07 -6.45 4.11
N PHE A 107 -0.91 -5.79 4.11
CA PHE A 107 -0.41 -5.07 2.93
C PHE A 107 -0.30 -5.97 1.69
N PHE A 108 0.32 -7.15 1.83
CA PHE A 108 0.46 -8.06 0.69
C PHE A 108 -0.86 -8.72 0.27
N LEU A 109 -1.73 -9.07 1.23
CA LEU A 109 -3.07 -9.54 0.92
C LEU A 109 -3.85 -8.50 0.13
N ARG A 110 -3.77 -7.22 0.51
CA ARG A 110 -4.36 -6.11 -0.24
C ARG A 110 -3.82 -6.05 -1.67
N LYS A 111 -2.49 -6.03 -1.85
CA LYS A 111 -1.86 -6.01 -3.19
C LYS A 111 -2.28 -7.21 -4.05
N LEU A 112 -2.38 -8.40 -3.47
CA LEU A 112 -2.75 -9.62 -4.19
C LEU A 112 -4.25 -9.68 -4.51
N ASN A 113 -5.11 -9.30 -3.58
CA ASN A 113 -6.55 -9.20 -3.81
C ASN A 113 -6.85 -8.16 -4.90
N MET A 114 -6.07 -7.08 -4.98
CA MET A 114 -6.14 -6.13 -6.10
C MET A 114 -5.74 -6.79 -7.43
N LYS A 115 -4.62 -7.54 -7.48
CA LYS A 115 -4.14 -8.21 -8.71
C LYS A 115 -5.10 -9.30 -9.21
N PHE A 116 -5.69 -10.07 -8.30
CA PHE A 116 -6.53 -11.20 -8.66
C PHE A 116 -8.03 -10.89 -8.76
N ASP A 117 -8.42 -9.65 -8.43
CA ASP A 117 -9.84 -9.28 -8.40
C ASP A 117 -10.66 -10.16 -7.44
N ILE A 118 -10.03 -10.62 -6.35
CA ILE A 118 -10.66 -11.49 -5.33
C ILE A 118 -11.54 -10.66 -4.36
N TYR A 119 -11.70 -9.36 -4.62
CA TYR A 119 -12.81 -8.62 -4.04
C TYR A 119 -14.09 -9.09 -4.72
N GLU A 120 -14.75 -10.07 -4.11
CA GLU A 120 -16.13 -10.41 -4.47
C GLU A 120 -16.99 -9.17 -4.28
N ASP A 121 -17.60 -8.75 -5.39
CA ASP A 121 -18.51 -7.62 -5.56
C ASP A 121 -17.91 -6.21 -5.37
N LYS A 122 -18.20 -5.34 -6.34
CA LYS A 122 -17.86 -3.92 -6.30
C LYS A 122 -18.53 -3.26 -5.09
N LYS A 123 -17.74 -2.84 -4.11
CA LYS A 123 -18.24 -2.14 -2.91
C LYS A 123 -18.31 -0.64 -3.16
N THR A 124 -19.44 -0.03 -2.87
CA THR A 124 -19.61 1.44 -2.86
C THR A 124 -20.00 1.89 -1.46
N PHE A 125 -20.10 3.20 -1.24
CA PHE A 125 -20.65 3.74 0.02
C PHE A 125 -22.01 3.13 0.37
N ASP A 126 -22.85 2.77 -0.61
CA ASP A 126 -24.16 2.17 -0.35
C ASP A 126 -24.09 0.72 0.16
N THR A 127 -23.03 -0.02 -0.17
CA THR A 127 -22.94 -1.46 0.10
C THR A 127 -21.98 -1.82 1.23
N LEU A 128 -21.21 -0.86 1.74
CA LEU A 128 -20.26 -1.10 2.84
C LEU A 128 -20.98 -1.60 4.09
N LYS A 129 -20.36 -2.56 4.77
CA LYS A 129 -20.79 -3.14 6.04
C LYS A 129 -19.62 -3.24 7.00
N VAL A 130 -19.90 -3.35 8.29
CA VAL A 130 -18.87 -3.48 9.33
C VAL A 130 -17.95 -4.67 9.05
N GLU A 131 -18.51 -5.81 8.60
CA GLU A 131 -17.72 -7.00 8.25
C GLU A 131 -16.78 -6.83 7.06
N ASP A 132 -16.88 -5.73 6.30
CA ASP A 132 -15.97 -5.43 5.20
C ASP A 132 -14.63 -4.86 5.67
N PHE A 133 -14.54 -4.41 6.93
CA PHE A 133 -13.38 -3.71 7.47
C PHE A 133 -12.47 -4.65 8.26
N PHE A 134 -11.17 -4.44 8.09
CA PHE A 134 -10.12 -5.00 8.92
C PHE A 134 -9.87 -4.04 10.08
N ASP A 135 -10.03 -4.54 11.30
CA ASP A 135 -9.71 -3.82 12.52
C ASP A 135 -8.19 -3.92 12.78
N THR A 136 -7.52 -2.78 12.81
CA THR A 136 -6.08 -2.65 13.07
C THR A 136 -5.84 -1.93 14.40
N GLU A 137 -4.59 -1.76 14.83
CA GLU A 137 -4.30 -1.06 16.09
C GLU A 137 -4.78 0.41 16.06
N ASP A 138 -4.73 1.05 14.89
CA ASP A 138 -4.92 2.50 14.76
C ASP A 138 -6.09 2.89 13.82
N SER A 139 -6.72 1.92 13.13
CA SER A 139 -7.73 2.22 12.10
C SER A 139 -8.59 1.02 11.71
N TYR A 140 -9.73 1.29 11.07
CA TYR A 140 -10.49 0.30 10.30
C TYR A 140 -10.21 0.45 8.81
N GLU A 141 -9.79 -0.61 8.13
CA GLU A 141 -9.36 -0.54 6.72
C GLU A 141 -10.19 -1.43 5.80
N THR A 142 -10.48 -0.96 4.58
CA THR A 142 -11.09 -1.78 3.52
C THR A 142 -10.73 -1.27 2.13
N LEU A 143 -11.24 -1.93 1.08
CA LEU A 143 -11.26 -1.38 -0.28
C LEU A 143 -12.69 -1.13 -0.73
N PHE A 144 -12.86 -0.04 -1.47
CA PHE A 144 -14.14 0.34 -2.07
C PHE A 144 -13.95 1.02 -3.43
N SER A 145 -15.06 1.41 -4.03
CA SER A 145 -15.11 2.07 -5.32
C SER A 145 -15.67 3.48 -5.17
N ILE A 146 -14.97 4.44 -5.76
CA ILE A 146 -15.33 5.86 -5.82
C ILE A 146 -14.74 6.48 -7.09
N PHE A 147 -15.40 7.48 -7.66
CA PHE A 147 -15.02 8.17 -8.89
C PHE A 147 -14.78 7.23 -10.08
N ASN A 148 -15.61 6.21 -10.21
CA ASN A 148 -15.45 5.14 -11.21
C ASN A 148 -14.09 4.41 -11.14
N ARG A 149 -13.40 4.49 -10.00
CA ARG A 149 -12.18 3.74 -9.70
C ARG A 149 -12.54 2.67 -8.68
N ASP A 150 -12.21 1.42 -9.00
CA ASP A 150 -12.35 0.32 -8.07
C ASP A 150 -11.07 0.15 -7.25
N LYS A 151 -11.20 -0.46 -6.07
CA LYS A 151 -10.09 -0.82 -5.17
C LYS A 151 -9.31 0.37 -4.61
N VAL A 152 -10.01 1.47 -4.35
CA VAL A 152 -9.48 2.61 -3.62
C VAL A 152 -9.36 2.22 -2.14
N ALA A 153 -8.25 2.59 -1.49
CA ALA A 153 -8.10 2.39 -0.05
C ALA A 153 -9.15 3.21 0.69
N LEU A 154 -9.76 2.61 1.70
CA LEU A 154 -10.51 3.35 2.70
C LEU A 154 -9.96 3.02 4.08
N SER A 155 -9.52 4.03 4.80
CA SER A 155 -9.09 3.92 6.20
C SER A 155 -9.95 4.83 7.07
N ILE A 156 -10.49 4.30 8.16
CA ILE A 156 -11.24 5.04 9.16
C ILE A 156 -10.34 5.19 10.38
N ILE A 157 -9.95 6.42 10.68
CA ILE A 157 -8.93 6.77 11.67
C ILE A 157 -9.60 7.59 12.76
N SER A 158 -9.29 7.31 14.03
CA SER A 158 -9.75 8.13 15.15
C SER A 158 -8.71 8.19 16.24
N GLU A 159 -8.56 9.35 16.87
CA GLU A 159 -7.72 9.49 18.08
C GLU A 159 -8.39 8.85 19.31
N ASP A 160 -9.72 8.74 19.29
CA ASP A 160 -10.54 8.18 20.36
C ASP A 160 -11.06 6.77 20.02
N GLU A 161 -11.61 6.09 21.02
CA GLU A 161 -12.25 4.79 20.82
C GLU A 161 -13.47 4.93 19.88
N LEU A 162 -13.35 4.38 18.66
CA LEU A 162 -14.39 4.41 17.65
C LEU A 162 -15.09 3.06 17.55
N VAL A 163 -16.41 3.06 17.73
CA VAL A 163 -17.27 1.91 17.43
C VAL A 163 -17.79 2.03 16.00
N LEU A 164 -17.19 1.28 15.06
CA LEU A 164 -17.48 1.41 13.63
C LEU A 164 -18.97 1.22 13.29
N ASP A 165 -19.65 0.26 13.94
CA ASP A 165 -21.09 0.01 13.71
C ASP A 165 -21.96 1.23 14.00
N GLU A 166 -21.60 2.02 15.01
CA GLU A 166 -22.36 3.23 15.40
C GLU A 166 -22.12 4.41 14.45
N ARG A 167 -20.98 4.43 13.75
CA ARG A 167 -20.56 5.55 12.87
C ARG A 167 -20.64 5.22 11.38
N LEU A 168 -20.90 3.97 11.00
CA LEU A 168 -20.87 3.51 9.61
C LEU A 168 -21.77 4.33 8.68
N GLU A 169 -22.99 4.67 9.10
CA GLU A 169 -23.90 5.43 8.25
C GLU A 169 -23.41 6.87 8.01
N GLU A 170 -22.82 7.52 9.01
CA GLU A 170 -22.19 8.84 8.85
C GLU A 170 -21.00 8.78 7.88
N ILE A 171 -20.17 7.73 7.98
CA ILE A 171 -19.06 7.48 7.04
C ILE A 171 -19.58 7.37 5.62
N LYS A 172 -20.65 6.57 5.40
CA LYS A 172 -21.26 6.40 4.08
C LYS A 172 -21.82 7.70 3.52
N GLU A 173 -22.47 8.52 4.34
CA GLU A 173 -22.96 9.84 3.92
C GLU A 173 -21.82 10.76 3.46
N ASN A 174 -20.68 10.72 4.16
CA ASN A 174 -19.49 11.48 3.81
C ASN A 174 -18.85 11.00 2.50
N LEU A 175 -18.72 9.68 2.31
CA LEU A 175 -18.20 9.08 1.08
C LEU A 175 -19.13 9.31 -0.11
N LYS A 176 -20.45 9.29 0.11
CA LYS A 176 -21.44 9.65 -0.90
C LYS A 176 -21.30 11.11 -1.32
N TRP A 177 -21.17 12.02 -0.34
CA TRP A 177 -20.91 13.42 -0.63
C TRP A 177 -19.64 13.57 -1.46
N LEU A 178 -18.58 12.85 -1.12
CA LEU A 178 -17.33 12.87 -1.89
C LEU A 178 -17.58 12.47 -3.35
N GLU A 179 -18.26 11.34 -3.61
CA GLU A 179 -18.63 10.87 -4.97
C GLU A 179 -19.38 11.95 -5.76
N GLU A 180 -20.39 12.57 -5.14
CA GLU A 180 -21.26 13.56 -5.78
C GLU A 180 -20.58 14.92 -6.02
N ASN A 181 -19.44 15.18 -5.38
CA ASN A 181 -18.78 16.49 -5.40
C ASN A 181 -17.39 16.47 -6.07
N ARG A 182 -17.08 15.47 -6.90
CA ARG A 182 -15.82 15.40 -7.67
C ARG A 182 -15.47 16.71 -8.39
N GLU A 183 -16.45 17.32 -9.07
CA GLU A 183 -16.24 18.58 -9.81
C GLU A 183 -15.79 19.73 -8.88
N LYS A 184 -16.30 19.79 -7.64
CA LYS A 184 -15.89 20.82 -6.68
C LYS A 184 -14.43 20.64 -6.25
N LEU A 185 -14.00 19.39 -6.08
CA LEU A 185 -12.60 19.08 -5.79
C LEU A 185 -11.70 19.51 -6.96
N GLU A 186 -12.10 19.18 -8.20
CA GLU A 186 -11.38 19.59 -9.41
C GLU A 186 -11.29 21.11 -9.54
N ASP A 187 -12.40 21.84 -9.31
CA ASP A 187 -12.40 23.30 -9.33
C ASP A 187 -11.44 23.88 -8.29
N LYS A 188 -11.42 23.33 -7.07
CA LYS A 188 -10.48 23.75 -6.02
C LYS A 188 -9.02 23.52 -6.41
N LEU A 189 -8.71 22.37 -7.03
CA LEU A 189 -7.37 22.07 -7.52
C LEU A 189 -6.92 23.07 -8.60
N LEU A 190 -7.83 23.46 -9.49
CA LEU A 190 -7.54 24.46 -10.53
C LEU A 190 -7.32 25.86 -9.94
N GLU A 191 -8.13 26.27 -8.96
CA GLU A 191 -7.94 27.54 -8.22
C GLU A 191 -6.55 27.60 -7.58
N ASN A 192 -6.06 26.47 -7.08
CA ASN A 192 -4.74 26.33 -6.48
C ASN A 192 -3.60 26.13 -7.51
N GLY A 193 -3.90 26.23 -8.81
CA GLY A 193 -2.88 26.22 -9.86
C GLY A 193 -2.28 24.85 -10.15
N ILE A 194 -3.02 23.75 -9.91
CA ILE A 194 -2.49 22.39 -10.06
C ILE A 194 -1.91 22.10 -11.45
N ILE A 195 -2.48 22.67 -12.51
CA ILE A 195 -1.99 22.47 -13.88
C ILE A 195 -0.60 23.09 -14.03
N SER A 196 -0.42 24.34 -13.57
CA SER A 196 0.89 25.00 -13.62
C SER A 196 1.94 24.25 -12.80
N LEU A 197 1.54 23.64 -11.68
CA LEU A 197 2.40 22.76 -10.91
C LEU A 197 2.76 21.49 -11.69
N ALA A 198 1.77 20.82 -12.30
CA ALA A 198 1.96 19.63 -13.13
C ALA A 198 2.89 19.90 -14.33
N GLU A 199 2.72 21.03 -15.01
CA GLU A 199 3.60 21.42 -16.12
C GLU A 199 5.05 21.65 -15.65
N LYS A 200 5.23 22.25 -14.47
CA LYS A 200 6.55 22.47 -13.86
C LYS A 200 7.23 21.13 -13.57
N TRP A 201 6.53 20.19 -12.94
CA TRP A 201 7.07 18.86 -12.63
C TRP A 201 7.30 18.01 -13.89
N ALA A 202 6.35 17.97 -14.82
CA ALA A 202 6.54 17.25 -16.08
C ALA A 202 7.76 17.77 -16.86
N SER A 203 8.05 19.07 -16.79
CA SER A 203 9.22 19.67 -17.46
C SER A 203 10.58 19.31 -16.85
N SER A 204 10.63 18.66 -15.67
CA SER A 204 11.87 18.08 -15.14
C SER A 204 12.17 16.68 -15.67
N GLY A 205 11.24 16.08 -16.44
CA GLY A 205 11.47 14.83 -17.15
C GLY A 205 12.52 14.93 -18.26
N ILE A 206 12.77 13.82 -18.96
CA ILE A 206 13.78 13.78 -20.03
C ILE A 206 13.19 14.47 -21.28
N PRO A 207 13.80 15.54 -21.80
CA PRO A 207 13.29 16.20 -23.00
C PRO A 207 13.36 15.26 -24.20
N VAL A 208 12.27 15.21 -24.97
CA VAL A 208 12.16 14.41 -26.20
C VAL A 208 12.23 15.37 -27.40
N ASP A 209 13.16 15.11 -28.31
CA ASP A 209 13.30 15.89 -29.54
C ASP A 209 12.14 15.58 -30.51
N GLU A 210 11.09 16.40 -30.47
CA GLU A 210 9.98 16.40 -31.42
C GLU A 210 9.79 17.81 -31.98
N GLU A 211 9.85 17.93 -33.31
CA GLU A 211 9.79 19.23 -34.00
C GLU A 211 8.59 20.08 -33.55
N GLY A 212 8.88 21.22 -32.94
CA GLY A 212 7.90 22.23 -32.57
C GLY A 212 7.03 21.88 -31.35
N LYS A 213 7.33 20.81 -30.59
CA LYS A 213 6.56 20.43 -29.40
C LYS A 213 7.45 20.39 -28.15
N LYS A 214 6.96 20.96 -27.05
CA LYS A 214 7.56 20.75 -25.72
C LYS A 214 7.09 19.40 -25.21
N CYS A 215 7.98 18.41 -25.22
CA CYS A 215 7.68 17.02 -24.88
C CYS A 215 8.72 16.49 -23.89
N TYR A 216 8.27 15.81 -22.85
CA TYR A 216 9.10 15.23 -21.80
C TYR A 216 8.68 13.79 -21.55
N LEU A 217 9.65 12.92 -21.30
CA LEU A 217 9.45 11.58 -20.80
C LEU A 217 9.44 11.64 -19.26
N VAL A 218 8.34 11.21 -18.64
CA VAL A 218 8.17 11.20 -17.17
C VAL A 218 8.45 9.80 -16.60
N GLU A 219 8.37 9.62 -15.27
CA GLU A 219 8.84 8.41 -14.54
C GLU A 219 8.22 7.09 -15.04
N ASP A 220 6.97 7.12 -15.50
CA ASP A 220 6.27 5.96 -16.06
C ASP A 220 6.64 5.66 -17.54
N ASN A 221 7.65 6.35 -18.08
CA ASN A 221 8.05 6.34 -19.50
C ASN A 221 6.98 6.85 -20.48
N GLU A 222 6.00 7.63 -20.01
CA GLU A 222 5.03 8.28 -20.88
C GLU A 222 5.52 9.63 -21.41
N LYS A 223 5.04 9.99 -22.59
CA LYS A 223 5.29 11.30 -23.19
C LYS A 223 4.24 12.31 -22.72
N VAL A 224 4.71 13.37 -22.09
CA VAL A 224 3.88 14.51 -21.68
C VAL A 224 4.17 15.70 -22.60
N TYR A 225 3.12 16.23 -23.21
CA TYR A 225 3.16 17.39 -24.10
C TYR A 225 2.67 18.64 -23.37
N LEU A 226 3.43 19.73 -23.48
CA LEU A 226 3.08 21.02 -22.87
C LEU A 226 2.65 22.06 -23.93
N PRO A 227 1.65 22.92 -23.63
CA PRO A 227 0.92 23.01 -22.36
C PRO A 227 -0.08 21.86 -22.17
N LEU A 228 -0.42 21.56 -20.91
CA LEU A 228 -1.41 20.54 -20.57
C LEU A 228 -2.82 21.04 -20.89
N GLU A 229 -3.64 20.17 -21.47
CA GLU A 229 -5.06 20.43 -21.67
C GLU A 229 -5.82 20.14 -20.38
N LYS A 230 -6.56 21.15 -19.86
CA LYS A 230 -7.31 21.07 -18.60
C LYS A 230 -8.14 19.79 -18.48
N GLU A 231 -8.98 19.51 -19.47
CA GLU A 231 -9.92 18.38 -19.40
C GLU A 231 -9.19 17.03 -19.41
N LYS A 232 -8.10 16.93 -20.18
CA LYS A 232 -7.26 15.73 -20.22
C LYS A 232 -6.53 15.52 -18.89
N PHE A 233 -6.01 16.59 -18.29
CA PHE A 233 -5.37 16.54 -16.98
C PHE A 233 -6.37 16.08 -15.90
N LEU A 234 -7.56 16.68 -15.81
CA LEU A 234 -8.54 16.29 -14.78
C LEU A 234 -9.04 14.85 -14.93
N LYS A 235 -9.19 14.36 -16.17
CA LYS A 235 -9.53 12.96 -16.46
C LYS A 235 -8.40 11.98 -16.10
N SER A 236 -7.16 12.47 -16.01
CA SER A 236 -6.03 11.64 -15.58
C SER A 236 -6.02 11.37 -14.07
N LEU A 237 -6.71 12.21 -13.28
CA LEU A 237 -6.72 12.14 -11.83
C LEU A 237 -7.57 10.97 -11.35
N TYR A 238 -6.98 10.12 -10.51
CA TYR A 238 -7.66 9.02 -9.84
C TYR A 238 -7.28 8.95 -8.36
N PRO A 239 -8.23 8.63 -7.46
CA PRO A 239 -7.92 8.41 -6.05
C PRO A 239 -7.25 7.05 -5.86
N GLU A 240 -6.24 6.99 -5.01
CA GLU A 240 -5.62 5.73 -4.55
C GLU A 240 -6.03 5.41 -3.10
N THR A 241 -6.19 6.47 -2.28
CA THR A 241 -6.52 6.38 -0.85
C THR A 241 -7.54 7.46 -0.47
N VAL A 242 -8.50 7.07 0.38
CA VAL A 242 -9.39 7.95 1.12
C VAL A 242 -9.24 7.63 2.60
N ASN A 243 -8.86 8.62 3.40
CA ASN A 243 -8.93 8.54 4.85
C ASN A 243 -10.20 9.25 5.30
N VAL A 244 -10.92 8.66 6.24
CA VAL A 244 -11.99 9.30 7.00
C VAL A 244 -11.46 9.44 8.42
N VAL A 245 -11.36 10.67 8.90
CA VAL A 245 -10.73 10.99 10.18
C VAL A 245 -11.81 11.48 11.14
N PHE A 246 -11.84 10.89 12.33
CA PHE A 246 -12.69 11.30 13.44
C PHE A 246 -11.85 11.98 14.53
N ASP A 247 -12.20 13.23 14.81
CA ASP A 247 -11.71 14.05 15.93
C ASP A 247 -12.92 14.44 16.78
N GLU A 248 -13.07 13.79 17.94
CA GLU A 248 -14.28 13.82 18.76
C GLU A 248 -15.55 13.51 17.91
N ASP A 249 -16.45 14.48 17.79
CA ASP A 249 -17.70 14.39 17.02
C ASP A 249 -17.53 14.82 15.55
N LYS A 250 -16.35 15.30 15.15
CA LYS A 250 -16.12 15.81 13.79
C LYS A 250 -15.58 14.73 12.88
N ILE A 251 -16.11 14.72 11.67
CA ILE A 251 -15.66 13.87 10.57
C ILE A 251 -15.01 14.74 9.49
N SER A 252 -13.79 14.42 9.11
CA SER A 252 -13.11 14.98 7.94
C SER A 252 -12.65 13.86 6.99
N MET A 253 -12.21 14.24 5.79
CA MET A 253 -11.66 13.29 4.83
C MET A 253 -10.37 13.81 4.21
N GLU A 254 -9.45 12.91 3.94
CA GLU A 254 -8.25 13.16 3.15
C GLU A 254 -8.28 12.25 1.93
N VAL A 255 -8.11 12.82 0.73
CA VAL A 255 -8.15 12.09 -0.53
C VAL A 255 -6.83 12.27 -1.25
N TYR A 256 -6.16 11.16 -1.55
CA TYR A 256 -4.88 11.14 -2.22
C TYR A 256 -5.09 10.78 -3.70
N PHE A 257 -4.94 11.78 -4.56
CA PHE A 257 -5.04 11.64 -6.01
C PHE A 257 -3.67 11.42 -6.63
N TYR A 258 -3.60 10.43 -7.50
CA TYR A 258 -2.53 10.24 -8.46
C TYR A 258 -3.01 10.60 -9.85
N CYS A 259 -2.10 10.59 -10.81
CA CYS A 259 -2.40 10.85 -12.21
C CYS A 259 -1.71 9.83 -13.11
N TYR A 260 -2.29 9.62 -14.29
CA TYR A 260 -1.64 8.88 -15.37
C TYR A 260 -1.83 9.61 -16.71
N PRO A 261 -0.76 10.06 -17.39
CA PRO A 261 0.65 9.94 -17.02
C PRO A 261 1.03 10.57 -15.68
N ASP A 262 2.09 10.07 -15.05
CA ASP A 262 2.60 10.60 -13.79
C ASP A 262 3.28 11.98 -13.98
N TYR A 263 2.50 13.04 -13.79
CA TYR A 263 2.99 14.41 -13.88
C TYR A 263 3.87 14.84 -12.69
N PHE A 264 3.87 14.10 -11.58
CA PHE A 264 4.45 14.53 -10.30
C PHE A 264 5.59 13.62 -9.79
N ALA A 265 6.13 12.76 -10.66
CA ALA A 265 7.29 11.91 -10.35
C ALA A 265 7.11 11.10 -9.05
N GLY A 266 5.98 10.41 -8.94
CA GLY A 266 5.61 9.54 -7.84
C GLY A 266 4.88 10.23 -6.69
N HIS A 267 4.89 11.56 -6.62
CA HIS A 267 4.15 12.29 -5.59
C HIS A 267 2.65 12.28 -5.88
N CYS A 268 1.85 12.40 -4.82
CA CYS A 268 0.41 12.49 -4.91
C CYS A 268 -0.10 13.87 -4.51
N ILE A 269 -1.30 14.18 -4.97
CA ILE A 269 -2.05 15.38 -4.60
C ILE A 269 -2.94 15.00 -3.42
N MET A 270 -2.75 15.64 -2.27
CA MET A 270 -3.63 15.47 -1.12
C MET A 270 -4.69 16.57 -1.09
N VAL A 271 -5.94 16.16 -0.96
CA VAL A 271 -7.12 17.02 -0.82
C VAL A 271 -7.77 16.73 0.52
N GLU A 272 -7.84 17.74 1.38
CA GLU A 272 -8.48 17.70 2.69
C GLU A 272 -9.89 18.30 2.59
N ILE A 273 -10.85 17.65 3.24
CA ILE A 273 -12.25 18.06 3.33
C ILE A 273 -12.61 18.10 4.80
N ASP A 274 -12.82 19.29 5.35
CA ASP A 274 -13.17 19.45 6.75
C ASP A 274 -14.63 19.03 7.04
N SER A 275 -15.00 19.09 8.32
CA SER A 275 -16.36 18.75 8.78
C SER A 275 -17.45 19.65 8.21
N ASP A 276 -17.10 20.87 7.80
CA ASP A 276 -18.00 21.85 7.19
C ASP A 276 -18.03 21.74 5.66
N LYS A 277 -17.35 20.73 5.09
CA LYS A 277 -17.20 20.49 3.64
C LYS A 277 -16.41 21.57 2.90
N ASN A 278 -15.56 22.31 3.61
CA ASN A 278 -14.58 23.16 2.97
C ASN A 278 -13.45 22.27 2.41
N ILE A 279 -13.01 22.59 1.20
CA ILE A 279 -11.98 21.84 0.50
C ILE A 279 -10.68 22.64 0.56
N CYS A 280 -9.67 22.02 1.15
CA CYS A 280 -8.29 22.52 1.18
C CYS A 280 -7.43 21.56 0.35
N CYS A 281 -6.58 22.09 -0.53
CA CYS A 281 -5.57 21.27 -1.20
C CYS A 281 -4.23 21.62 -0.57
N SER A 282 -3.51 20.63 -0.09
CA SER A 282 -2.13 20.81 0.34
C SER A 282 -1.19 20.81 -0.87
N ASP A 283 0.07 21.13 -0.63
CA ASP A 283 1.14 20.81 -1.56
C ASP A 283 1.27 19.28 -1.76
N LEU A 284 2.11 18.86 -2.70
CA LEU A 284 2.34 17.45 -3.01
C LEU A 284 2.83 16.67 -1.79
N ALA A 285 2.29 15.48 -1.59
CA ALA A 285 2.70 14.56 -0.53
C ALA A 285 3.60 13.43 -1.11
N GLU A 286 4.54 12.97 -0.28
CA GLU A 286 5.45 11.84 -0.57
C GLU A 286 4.77 10.48 -0.34
#